data_AF-A0A7C4AG90-F1
#
_entry.id   AF-A0A7C4AG90-F1
#
_cell.length_a   1.000
_cell.length_b   1.000
_cell.length_c   1.000
_cell.angle_alpha   90.00
_cell.angle_beta   90.00
_cell.angle_gamma   90.00
#
_symmetry.space_group_name_H-M   'P 1'
#
loop_
_entity.id
_entity.type
_entity.pdbx_description
1 polymer ?
#
loop_
_entity_poly.entity_id
_entity_poly.type
_entity_poly.pdbx_seq_one_letter_code
_entity_poly.pdbx_strand_id
1 'polypeptide(L)'
;LVGYASSFLGIGGGIIHVPLMVAVLGFPVHVATATSHFILAGMAFAGTMTHVFTGAFAHGAHRTAALAIGVALGAQLGVRLSDRVGGTLIVRLLAGTLALLGVRVFLQALGAA
;
A
#
# COMPACT_ATOMS: atom_id res chain seq x y z
N LEU A 1 15.35 6.30 0.04
CA LEU A 1 14.78 7.24 -0.96
C LEU A 1 13.31 6.93 -1.26
N VAL A 2 12.97 5.72 -1.71
CA VAL A 2 11.57 5.35 -2.04
C VAL A 2 10.61 5.57 -0.87
N GLY A 3 10.96 5.15 0.35
CA GLY A 3 10.12 5.39 1.54
C GLY A 3 9.89 6.88 1.85
N TYR A 4 10.91 7.72 1.69
CA TYR A 4 10.78 9.17 1.89
C TYR A 4 9.88 9.82 0.83
N ALA A 5 10.12 9.53 -0.45
CA ALA A 5 9.30 10.05 -1.54
C ALA A 5 7.84 9.60 -1.39
N SER A 6 7.64 8.32 -1.06
CA SER A 6 6.32 7.73 -0.92
C SER A 6 5.53 8.29 0.28
N SER A 7 6.20 8.55 1.40
CA SER A 7 5.59 9.19 2.57
C SER A 7 5.25 10.65 2.29
N PHE A 8 6.08 11.35 1.52
CA PHE A 8 5.79 12.73 1.10
C PHE A 8 4.54 12.82 0.21
N LEU A 9 4.35 11.84 -0.68
CA LEU A 9 3.13 11.71 -1.49
C LEU A 9 1.93 11.14 -0.71
N GLY A 10 2.09 10.72 0.55
CA GLY A 10 1.02 10.18 1.40
C GLY A 10 0.50 8.79 0.99
N ILE A 11 1.15 8.10 0.04
CA ILE A 11 0.67 6.84 -0.57
C ILE A 11 1.24 5.57 0.09
N GLY A 12 2.12 5.70 1.10
CA GLY A 12 2.69 4.57 1.84
C GLY A 12 3.68 3.69 1.05
N GLY A 13 3.91 3.95 -0.24
CA GLY A 13 5.04 3.44 -1.02
C GLY A 13 4.88 2.06 -1.66
N GLY A 14 3.87 1.28 -1.28
CA GLY A 14 3.59 -0.02 -1.92
C GLY A 14 3.35 0.07 -3.43
N ILE A 15 2.77 1.19 -3.89
CA ILE A 15 2.49 1.47 -5.30
C ILE A 15 3.77 1.60 -6.13
N ILE A 16 4.87 2.05 -5.51
CA ILE A 16 6.16 2.26 -6.18
C ILE A 16 7.05 1.03 -6.05
N HIS A 17 7.01 0.33 -4.91
CA HIS A 17 7.90 -0.81 -4.64
C HIS A 17 7.71 -1.98 -5.63
N VAL A 18 6.47 -2.40 -5.92
CA VAL A 18 6.22 -3.57 -6.78
C VAL A 18 6.65 -3.32 -8.23
N PRO A 19 6.25 -2.22 -8.90
CA PRO A 19 6.67 -1.95 -10.28
C PRO A 19 8.17 -1.74 -10.39
N LEU A 20 8.79 -1.09 -9.41
CA LEU A 20 10.24 -0.89 -9.39
C LEU A 20 10.97 -2.23 -9.37
N MET A 21 10.60 -3.14 -8.45
CA MET A 21 11.23 -4.46 -8.36
C MET A 21 11.01 -5.31 -9.63
N VAL A 22 9.81 -5.28 -10.21
CA VAL A 22 9.48 -6.08 -11.38
C VAL A 22 10.09 -5.49 -12.66
N ALA A 23 9.89 -4.20 -12.93
CA ALA A 23 10.26 -3.56 -14.19
C ALA A 23 11.72 -3.10 -14.24
N VAL A 24 12.31 -2.70 -13.10
CA VAL A 24 13.68 -2.19 -13.05
C VAL A 24 14.67 -3.25 -12.57
N LEU A 25 14.32 -4.00 -11.51
CA LEU A 25 15.20 -5.05 -10.97
C LEU A 25 14.96 -6.45 -11.56
N GLY A 26 13.88 -6.65 -12.33
CA GLY A 26 13.57 -7.94 -12.98
C GLY A 26 13.14 -9.04 -12.01
N PHE A 27 12.65 -8.70 -10.83
CA PHE A 27 12.26 -9.71 -9.83
C PHE A 27 10.96 -10.41 -10.23
N PRO A 28 10.80 -11.71 -9.90
CA PRO A 28 9.53 -12.41 -10.07
C PRO A 28 8.42 -11.69 -9.30
N VAL A 29 7.25 -11.55 -9.93
CA VAL A 29 6.12 -10.77 -9.37
C VAL A 29 5.72 -11.23 -7.97
N HIS A 30 5.74 -12.54 -7.70
CA HIS A 30 5.41 -13.09 -6.38
C HIS A 30 6.44 -12.69 -5.31
N VAL A 31 7.73 -12.65 -5.65
CA VAL A 31 8.79 -12.24 -4.71
C VAL A 31 8.73 -10.73 -4.48
N ALA A 32 8.53 -9.95 -5.54
CA ALA A 32 8.40 -8.49 -5.47
C ALA A 32 7.20 -8.06 -4.60
N THR A 33 6.05 -8.73 -4.78
CA THR A 33 4.84 -8.43 -4.01
C THR A 33 4.97 -8.80 -2.53
N ALA A 34 5.58 -9.96 -2.22
CA ALA A 34 5.85 -10.38 -0.85
C ALA A 34 6.84 -9.42 -0.15
N THR A 35 7.94 -9.09 -0.82
CA THR A 35 8.96 -8.17 -0.30
C THR A 35 8.38 -6.78 -0.06
N SER A 36 7.58 -6.27 -1.00
CA SER A 36 6.89 -4.99 -0.85
C SER A 36 5.96 -4.97 0.36
N HIS A 37 5.18 -6.03 0.60
CA HIS A 37 4.29 -6.12 1.77
C HIS A 37 5.08 -6.12 3.08
N PHE A 38 6.21 -6.83 3.12
CA PHE A 38 7.07 -6.86 4.30
C PHE A 38 7.62 -5.47 4.63
N ILE A 39 8.12 -4.73 3.62
CA ILE A 39 8.59 -3.35 3.81
C ILE A 39 7.43 -2.46 4.28
N LEU A 40 6.24 -2.60 3.69
CA LEU A 40 5.05 -1.83 4.04
C LEU A 40 4.64 -2.05 5.50
N ALA A 41 4.71 -3.30 5.98
CA ALA A 41 4.42 -3.64 7.37
C ALA A 41 5.37 -2.93 8.34
N GLY A 42 6.69 -2.91 8.04
CA GLY A 42 7.67 -2.20 8.86
C GLY A 42 7.43 -0.70 8.89
N MET A 43 7.13 -0.09 7.74
CA MET A 43 6.81 1.35 7.66
C MET A 43 5.52 1.69 8.41
N ALA A 44 4.48 0.87 8.27
CA ALA A 44 3.22 1.05 8.98
C ALA A 44 3.40 0.91 10.49
N PHE A 45 4.20 -0.06 10.94
CA PHE A 45 4.52 -0.25 12.35
C PHE A 45 5.24 0.98 12.93
N ALA A 46 6.31 1.45 12.26
CA ALA A 46 7.03 2.65 12.66
C ALA A 46 6.11 3.88 12.70
N GLY A 47 5.31 4.10 11.65
CA GLY A 47 4.37 5.22 11.58
C GLY A 47 3.30 5.15 12.67
N THR A 48 2.78 3.96 12.96
CA THR A 48 1.81 3.74 14.04
C THR A 48 2.44 4.05 15.40
N MET A 49 3.65 3.57 15.67
CA MET A 49 4.39 3.88 16.89
C MET A 49 4.57 5.39 17.07
N THR A 50 4.97 6.11 16.02
CA THR A 50 5.09 7.57 16.08
C THR A 50 3.75 8.24 16.42
N HIS A 51 2.64 7.81 15.83
CA HIS A 51 1.31 8.35 16.13
C HIS A 51 0.82 8.02 17.55
N VAL A 52 1.25 6.88 18.11
CA VAL A 52 1.01 6.55 19.52
C VAL A 52 1.75 7.53 20.43
N PHE A 53 3.04 7.76 20.18
CA PHE A 53 3.85 8.66 21.01
C PHE A 53 3.44 10.13 20.90
N THR A 54 2.94 10.58 19.75
CA THR A 54 2.45 11.96 19.57
C THR A 54 1.04 12.19 20.12
N GLY A 55 0.39 11.17 20.69
CA GLY A 55 -0.94 11.28 21.30
C GLY A 55 -2.09 11.38 20.29
N ALA A 56 -1.86 11.07 19.02
CA ALA A 56 -2.85 11.21 17.94
C ALA A 56 -4.12 10.36 18.15
N PHE A 57 -4.05 9.31 18.98
CA PHE A 57 -5.18 8.42 19.27
C PHE A 57 -6.08 8.87 20.43
N ALA A 58 -5.76 9.97 21.13
CA ALA A 58 -6.47 10.40 22.33
C ALA A 58 -7.99 10.63 22.15
N HIS A 59 -8.44 11.03 20.96
CA HIS A 59 -9.86 11.30 20.66
C HIS A 59 -10.53 10.22 19.78
N GLY A 60 -9.78 9.20 19.35
CA GLY A 60 -10.20 8.30 18.26
C GLY A 60 -9.92 6.82 18.46
N ALA A 61 -9.41 6.41 19.63
CA ALA A 61 -8.96 5.04 19.89
C ALA A 61 -9.98 3.95 19.52
N HIS A 62 -11.28 4.17 19.77
CA HIS A 62 -12.35 3.23 19.41
C HIS A 62 -12.46 3.02 17.89
N ARG A 63 -12.33 4.09 17.08
CA ARG A 63 -12.37 4.02 15.61
C ARG A 63 -11.13 3.33 15.08
N THR A 64 -9.97 3.65 15.65
CA THR A 64 -8.70 3.00 15.30
C THR A 64 -8.76 1.51 15.58
N ALA A 65 -9.31 1.10 16.73
CA ALA A 65 -9.47 -0.32 17.07
C ALA A 65 -10.43 -1.03 16.11
N ALA A 66 -11.58 -0.42 15.78
CA ALA A 66 -12.52 -0.98 14.82
C ALA A 66 -11.91 -1.15 13.42
N LEU A 67 -11.16 -0.13 12.95
CA LEU A 67 -10.42 -0.19 11.70
C LEU A 67 -9.31 -1.25 11.73
N ALA A 68 -8.56 -1.36 12.83
CA ALA A 68 -7.52 -2.36 12.97
C ALA A 68 -8.07 -3.78 12.88
N ILE A 69 -9.22 -4.05 13.52
CA ILE A 69 -9.91 -5.35 13.42
C ILE A 69 -10.37 -5.59 11.98
N GLY A 70 -11.00 -4.61 11.35
CA GLY A 70 -11.45 -4.70 9.95
C GLY A 70 -10.30 -4.99 8.99
N VAL A 71 -9.16 -4.32 9.15
CA VAL A 71 -7.96 -4.54 8.35
C VAL A 71 -7.36 -5.92 8.62
N ALA A 72 -7.29 -6.37 9.88
CA ALA A 72 -6.75 -7.70 10.21
C ALA A 72 -7.57 -8.83 9.57
N LEU A 73 -8.90 -8.74 9.64
CA LEU A 73 -9.81 -9.71 9.01
C LEU A 73 -9.77 -9.61 7.48
N GLY A 74 -9.78 -8.39 6.95
CA GLY A 74 -9.72 -8.14 5.50
C GLY A 74 -8.42 -8.64 4.87
N ALA A 75 -7.28 -8.43 5.53
CA ALA A 75 -5.97 -8.89 5.06
C ALA A 75 -5.90 -10.43 4.99
N GLN A 76 -6.43 -11.11 6.00
CA GLN A 76 -6.53 -12.58 6.05
C GLN A 76 -7.39 -13.14 4.91
N LEU A 77 -8.52 -12.51 4.62
CA LEU A 77 -9.38 -12.86 3.49
C LEU A 77 -8.69 -12.56 2.14
N GLY A 78 -8.03 -11.41 2.04
CA GLY A 78 -7.30 -10.97 0.85
C GLY A 78 -6.18 -11.93 0.46
N VAL A 79 -5.39 -12.42 1.43
CA VAL A 79 -4.34 -13.43 1.17
C VAL A 79 -4.95 -14.73 0.62
N ARG A 80 -5.99 -15.25 1.26
CA ARG A 80 -6.66 -16.49 0.81
C ARG A 80 -7.24 -16.36 -0.59
N LEU A 81 -7.73 -15.17 -0.95
CA LEU A 81 -8.26 -14.92 -2.28
C LEU A 81 -7.14 -14.76 -3.31
N SER A 82 -6.04 -14.09 -2.96
CA SER A 82 -4.87 -13.92 -3.83
C SER A 82 -4.26 -15.25 -4.27
N ASP A 83 -4.22 -16.27 -3.41
CA ASP A 83 -3.70 -17.59 -3.76
C ASP A 83 -4.52 -18.30 -4.86
N ARG A 84 -5.77 -17.89 -5.08
CA ARG A 84 -6.63 -18.42 -6.14
C ARG A 84 -6.58 -17.61 -7.44
N VAL A 85 -5.87 -16.50 -7.46
CA VAL A 85 -5.80 -15.59 -8.60
C VAL A 85 -4.48 -15.79 -9.34
N GLY A 86 -4.56 -16.06 -10.65
CA GLY A 86 -3.36 -16.22 -11.48
C GLY A 86 -2.50 -14.96 -11.53
N GLY A 87 -1.17 -15.11 -11.50
CA GLY A 87 -0.22 -13.99 -11.47
C GLY A 87 -0.40 -12.96 -12.59
N THR A 88 -0.87 -13.38 -13.77
CA THR A 88 -1.21 -12.47 -14.88
C THR A 88 -2.36 -11.51 -14.54
N LEU A 89 -3.36 -11.98 -13.79
CA LEU A 89 -4.47 -11.13 -13.35
C LEU A 89 -3.99 -10.13 -12.28
N ILE A 90 -3.11 -10.55 -11.37
CA ILE A 90 -2.48 -9.65 -10.39
C ILE A 90 -1.75 -8.51 -11.09
N VAL A 91 -0.94 -8.81 -12.11
CA VAL A 91 -0.23 -7.78 -12.89
C VAL A 91 -1.19 -6.87 -13.64
N ARG A 92 -2.26 -7.40 -14.25
CA ARG A 92 -3.27 -6.59 -14.94
C ARG A 92 -4.02 -5.67 -13.98
N LEU A 93 -4.39 -6.16 -12.80
CA LEU A 93 -5.03 -5.36 -11.76
C LEU A 93 -4.09 -4.28 -11.24
N LEU A 94 -2.82 -4.61 -10.99
CA LEU A 94 -1.79 -3.64 -10.60
C LEU A 94 -1.65 -2.54 -11.67
N ALA A 95 -1.51 -2.91 -12.94
CA ALA A 95 -1.40 -1.98 -14.06
C ALA A 95 -2.65 -1.09 -14.20
N GLY A 96 -3.85 -1.66 -14.07
CA GLY A 96 -5.10 -0.90 -14.09
C GLY A 96 -5.22 0.09 -12.94
N THR A 97 -4.81 -0.32 -11.74
CA THR A 97 -4.83 0.54 -10.54
C THR A 97 -3.82 1.69 -10.67
N LEU A 98 -2.64 1.42 -11.22
CA LEU A 98 -1.62 2.43 -11.51
C LEU A 98 -2.10 3.44 -12.56
N ALA A 99 -2.74 2.95 -13.63
CA ALA A 99 -3.31 3.81 -14.66
C ALA A 99 -4.42 4.72 -14.09
N LEU A 100 -5.35 4.16 -13.31
CA LEU A 100 -6.39 4.92 -12.61
C LEU A 100 -5.81 5.97 -11.67
N LEU A 101 -4.78 5.61 -10.89
CA LEU A 101 -4.14 6.55 -9.99
C LEU A 101 -3.43 7.67 -10.75
N GLY A 102 -2.72 7.33 -11.83
CA GLY A 102 -2.07 8.31 -12.71
C GLY A 102 -3.08 9.30 -13.28
N VAL A 103 -4.23 8.82 -13.76
CA VAL A 103 -5.33 9.66 -14.24
C VAL A 103 -5.86 10.55 -13.11
N ARG A 104 -6.12 10.00 -11.91
CA ARG A 104 -6.62 10.78 -10.78
C ARG A 104 -5.66 11.91 -10.39
N VAL A 105 -4.35 11.62 -10.29
CA VAL A 105 -3.33 12.62 -9.94
C VAL A 105 -3.24 13.68 -11.03
N PHE A 106 -3.34 13.29 -12.31
CA PHE A 106 -3.36 14.23 -13.43
C PHE A 106 -4.58 15.17 -13.38
N LEU A 107 -5.75 14.64 -13.08
CA LEU A 107 -6.98 15.43 -12.91
C LEU A 107 -6.91 16.38 -11.70
N GLN A 108 -6.33 15.94 -10.58
CA GLN A 108 -6.07 16.80 -9.43
C GLN A 108 -5.06 17.92 -9.77
N ALA A 109 -4.02 17.61 -10.54
CA ALA A 109 -3.03 18.61 -10.98
C ALA A 109 -3.64 19.66 -11.92
N LEU A 110 -4.68 19.31 -12.67
CA LEU A 110 -5.46 20.22 -13.52
C LEU A 110 -6.51 21.05 -12.75
N GLY A 111 -6.63 20.87 -11.44
CA GLY A 111 -7.55 21.64 -10.59
C GLY A 111 -9.02 21.23 -10.69
N ALA A 112 -9.31 20.02 -11.18
CA ALA A 112 -10.68 19.54 -11.41
C ALA A 112 -11.31 18.79 -10.21
N ALA A 113 -10.74 18.86 -9.00
CA ALA A 113 -11.33 18.23 -7.80
C ALA A 113 -10.84 18.88 -6.51
#